data_AF-A0A956DF70-F1
#
_entry.id   AF-A0A956DF70-F1
#
_cell.length_a   1.000
_cell.length_b   1.000
_cell.length_c   1.000
_cell.angle_alpha   90.00
_cell.angle_beta   90.00
_cell.angle_gamma   90.00
#
_symmetry.space_group_name_H-M   'P 1'
#
loop_
_entity.id
_entity.type
_entity.pdbx_description
1 polymer ?
#
loop_
_entity_poly.entity_id
_entity_poly.type
_entity_poly.pdbx_seq_one_letter_code
_entity_poly.pdbx_strand_id
1 'polypeptide(L)'
;RAARVDAPNAVGLAMRDEGGRSVLRIVTRRGVVLAVAAPTEALTRSEVGLVEAPADLDGDGHVELIAAATDAATERRCLALVRVLEDGGLAEVTPELRALGGEPCLEALSDLDADGRFEVVAVTRFGALAWGSAPRVPVVFVPFPNEATEGAVPGARWQALSGDRATRFFQRERAEREAALRTARGEANVAGAYRLGVELAAIARHAGADTDTQIGVLRSAADGLTLGVAASERWLEAVEYVRRGWRTEAEAEAMAEESEVVAEAEGDDATE
;
A
#
# COMPACT_ATOMS: atom_id res chain seq x y z
N ARG A 1 27.69 -6.42 -3.27
CA ARG A 1 27.30 -5.09 -3.80
C ARG A 1 26.87 -4.24 -2.61
N ALA A 2 27.43 -3.05 -2.45
CA ALA A 2 27.02 -2.11 -1.41
C ALA A 2 26.33 -0.91 -2.07
N ALA A 3 25.27 -0.41 -1.46
CA ALA A 3 24.64 0.86 -1.78
C ALA A 3 24.85 1.81 -0.61
N ARG A 4 25.06 3.08 -0.91
CA ARG A 4 25.24 4.16 0.05
C ARG A 4 24.39 5.33 -0.40
N VAL A 5 23.62 5.88 0.52
CA VAL A 5 22.85 7.12 0.31
C VAL A 5 23.36 8.12 1.34
N ASP A 6 23.98 9.20 0.85
CA ASP A 6 24.44 10.30 1.68
C ASP A 6 23.33 11.33 1.84
N ALA A 7 23.05 11.71 3.08
CA ALA A 7 22.02 12.67 3.45
C ALA A 7 22.60 13.70 4.43
N PRO A 8 22.04 14.92 4.49
CA PRO A 8 22.28 15.82 5.60
C PRO A 8 22.13 15.11 6.96
N ASN A 9 23.22 15.05 7.73
CA ASN A 9 23.30 14.42 9.06
C ASN A 9 23.05 12.90 9.12
N ALA A 10 22.99 12.21 7.98
CA ALA A 10 22.74 10.77 7.92
C ALA A 10 23.49 10.09 6.78
N VAL A 11 23.82 8.81 6.96
CA VAL A 11 24.30 7.94 5.89
C VAL A 11 23.54 6.63 5.97
N GLY A 12 22.82 6.31 4.91
CA GLY A 12 22.24 5.00 4.69
C GLY A 12 23.28 4.08 4.04
N LEU A 13 23.46 2.87 4.57
CA LEU A 13 24.30 1.83 4.01
C LEU A 13 23.51 0.54 3.84
N ALA A 14 23.48 -0.01 2.63
CA ALA A 14 22.97 -1.35 2.37
C ALA A 14 24.10 -2.21 1.80
N MET A 15 24.30 -3.41 2.33
CA MET A 15 25.39 -4.31 1.92
C MET A 15 24.99 -5.77 2.05
N ARG A 16 25.82 -6.66 1.49
CA ARG A 16 25.75 -8.09 1.77
C ARG A 16 26.99 -8.51 2.54
N ASP A 17 26.80 -9.31 3.60
CA ASP A 17 27.90 -9.89 4.35
C ASP A 17 28.46 -11.16 3.66
N GLU A 18 29.50 -11.76 4.25
CA GLU A 18 30.16 -12.96 3.72
C GLU A 18 29.22 -14.18 3.65
N GLY A 19 28.19 -14.22 4.51
CA GLY A 19 27.15 -15.26 4.50
C GLY A 19 26.04 -15.01 3.48
N GLY A 20 26.16 -13.94 2.67
CA GLY A 20 25.14 -13.54 1.69
C GLY A 20 23.93 -12.84 2.30
N ARG A 21 23.94 -12.57 3.62
CA ARG A 21 22.86 -11.84 4.28
C ARG A 21 22.90 -10.39 3.87
N SER A 22 21.73 -9.83 3.58
CA SER A 22 21.60 -8.39 3.33
C SER A 22 21.53 -7.64 4.64
N VAL A 23 22.13 -6.46 4.68
CA VAL A 23 22.31 -5.66 5.89
C VAL A 23 22.00 -4.21 5.55
N LEU A 24 21.12 -3.60 6.34
CA LEU A 24 20.76 -2.18 6.27
C LEU A 24 21.21 -1.48 7.55
N ARG A 25 21.97 -0.39 7.40
CA ARG A 25 22.37 0.50 8.50
C ARG A 25 21.98 1.93 8.15
N ILE A 26 21.46 2.66 9.13
CA ILE A 26 21.36 4.12 9.05
C ILE A 26 22.22 4.69 10.19
N VAL A 27 23.18 5.52 9.81
CA VAL A 27 24.14 6.14 10.73
C VAL A 27 23.89 7.64 10.75
N THR A 28 23.76 8.22 11.94
CA THR A 28 23.62 9.67 12.14
C THR A 28 24.68 10.16 13.12
N ARG A 29 24.61 11.44 13.52
CA ARG A 29 25.42 11.97 14.62
C ARG A 29 25.21 11.26 15.96
N ARG A 30 24.11 10.52 16.13
CA ARG A 30 23.83 9.68 17.31
C ARG A 30 24.47 8.28 17.23
N GLY A 31 25.16 7.96 16.14
CA GLY A 31 25.68 6.63 15.85
C GLY A 31 24.74 5.82 14.94
N VAL A 32 24.74 4.50 15.09
CA VAL A 32 23.85 3.61 14.31
C VAL A 32 22.45 3.65 14.93
N VAL A 33 21.50 4.25 14.21
CA VAL A 33 20.11 4.44 14.66
C VAL A 33 19.13 3.44 14.03
N LEU A 34 19.52 2.78 12.94
CA LEU A 34 18.82 1.61 12.39
C LEU A 34 19.84 0.53 12.07
N ALA A 35 19.55 -0.71 12.49
CA ALA A 35 20.33 -1.88 12.15
C ALA A 35 19.43 -3.07 11.88
N VAL A 36 19.21 -3.36 10.60
CA VAL A 36 18.41 -4.51 10.14
C VAL A 36 19.28 -5.44 9.31
N ALA A 37 19.02 -6.74 9.40
CA ALA A 37 19.61 -7.72 8.51
C ALA A 37 18.52 -8.69 8.03
N ALA A 38 18.70 -9.26 6.85
CA ALA A 38 17.87 -10.33 6.33
C ALA A 38 18.73 -11.47 5.74
N PRO A 39 18.33 -12.74 5.93
CA PRO A 39 17.03 -13.13 6.44
C PRO A 39 16.86 -12.90 7.95
N THR A 40 15.63 -12.60 8.37
CA THR A 40 15.28 -12.48 9.80
C THR A 40 15.30 -13.86 10.46
N GLU A 41 15.40 -13.96 11.79
CA GLU A 41 15.37 -15.27 12.48
C GLU A 41 14.07 -16.04 12.18
N ALA A 42 12.96 -15.32 12.08
CA ALA A 42 11.66 -15.87 11.69
C ALA A 42 11.51 -16.10 10.17
N LEU A 43 12.55 -15.83 9.37
CA LEU A 43 12.57 -15.90 7.90
C LEU A 43 11.46 -15.12 7.20
N THR A 44 10.89 -14.12 7.86
CA THR A 44 9.81 -13.28 7.30
C THR A 44 10.30 -12.34 6.21
N ARG A 45 11.57 -11.93 6.25
CA ARG A 45 12.21 -11.13 5.21
C ARG A 45 13.35 -11.91 4.60
N SER A 46 13.44 -11.93 3.28
CA SER A 46 14.54 -12.57 2.53
C SER A 46 15.66 -11.57 2.20
N GLU A 47 15.33 -10.30 2.03
CA GLU A 47 16.29 -9.24 1.71
C GLU A 47 15.89 -7.90 2.35
N VAL A 48 16.87 -7.07 2.70
CA VAL A 48 16.72 -5.66 3.07
C VAL A 48 17.73 -4.79 2.31
N GLY A 49 17.38 -3.53 2.08
CA GLY A 49 18.27 -2.60 1.40
C GLY A 49 17.82 -1.16 1.42
N LEU A 50 18.46 -0.35 0.59
CA LEU A 50 18.12 1.06 0.35
C LEU A 50 17.66 1.25 -1.09
N VAL A 51 16.75 2.20 -1.27
CA VAL A 51 16.44 2.75 -2.59
C VAL A 51 17.14 4.09 -2.70
N GLU A 52 17.78 4.32 -3.85
CA GLU A 52 18.35 5.61 -4.21
C GLU A 52 17.24 6.52 -4.71
N ALA A 53 17.06 7.67 -4.07
CA ALA A 53 16.08 8.70 -4.42
C ALA A 53 16.62 10.07 -4.00
N PRO A 54 16.01 11.18 -4.44
CA PRO A 54 16.33 12.51 -3.92
C PRO A 54 16.19 12.58 -2.40
N ALA A 55 16.99 13.44 -1.77
CA ALA A 55 16.77 13.84 -0.39
C ALA A 55 15.56 14.79 -0.32
N ASP A 56 14.87 14.82 0.82
CA ASP A 56 13.66 15.65 1.06
C ASP A 56 12.53 15.34 0.08
N LEU A 57 11.92 14.16 0.25
CA LEU A 57 10.92 13.62 -0.68
C LEU A 57 9.61 14.38 -0.63
N ASP A 58 9.30 15.00 0.50
CA ASP A 58 8.06 15.74 0.73
C ASP A 58 8.24 17.26 0.72
N GLY A 59 9.48 17.75 0.62
CA GLY A 59 9.79 19.16 0.45
C GLY A 59 9.67 19.97 1.74
N ASP A 60 9.74 19.33 2.90
CA ASP A 60 9.65 20.00 4.21
C ASP A 60 11.00 20.33 4.84
N GLY A 61 12.09 20.09 4.13
CA GLY A 61 13.46 20.40 4.55
C GLY A 61 14.10 19.32 5.41
N HIS A 62 13.39 18.24 5.73
CA HIS A 62 13.98 17.06 6.35
C HIS A 62 14.43 16.06 5.29
N VAL A 63 15.25 15.10 5.69
CA VAL A 63 15.73 14.07 4.77
C VAL A 63 14.99 12.77 5.04
N GLU A 64 14.35 12.24 4.01
CA GLU A 64 13.83 10.87 4.01
C GLU A 64 14.83 9.91 3.37
N LEU A 65 15.02 8.77 4.02
CA LEU A 65 15.69 7.59 3.48
C LEU A 65 14.63 6.51 3.21
N ILE A 66 14.80 5.78 2.12
CA ILE A 66 13.86 4.73 1.73
C ILE A 66 14.48 3.37 2.03
N ALA A 67 13.98 2.73 3.08
CA ALA A 67 14.29 1.34 3.38
C ALA A 67 13.44 0.43 2.49
N ALA A 68 14.03 -0.64 1.98
CA ALA A 68 13.30 -1.68 1.29
C ALA A 68 13.46 -3.01 2.00
N ALA A 69 12.40 -3.81 2.03
CA ALA A 69 12.42 -5.18 2.51
C ALA A 69 11.67 -6.09 1.53
N THR A 70 12.21 -7.26 1.25
CA THR A 70 11.55 -8.29 0.47
C THR A 70 10.99 -9.34 1.41
N ASP A 71 9.68 -9.56 1.34
CA ASP A 71 8.99 -10.63 2.05
C ASP A 71 9.38 -11.99 1.46
N ALA A 72 9.69 -12.96 2.32
CA ALA A 72 10.19 -14.26 1.87
C ALA A 72 9.09 -15.16 1.29
N ALA A 73 7.85 -15.02 1.77
CA ALA A 73 6.73 -15.88 1.37
C ALA A 73 6.14 -15.46 0.02
N THR A 74 6.11 -14.15 -0.23
CA THR A 74 5.47 -13.55 -1.41
C THR A 74 6.48 -13.02 -2.44
N GLU A 75 7.77 -13.03 -2.10
CA GLU A 75 8.86 -12.38 -2.87
C GLU A 75 8.59 -10.89 -3.16
N ARG A 76 7.71 -10.27 -2.35
CA ARG A 76 7.25 -8.92 -2.55
C ARG A 76 8.19 -7.94 -1.88
N ARG A 77 8.69 -6.97 -2.65
CA ARG A 77 9.50 -5.87 -2.13
C ARG A 77 8.61 -4.70 -1.72
N CYS A 78 8.63 -4.38 -0.43
CA CYS A 78 7.92 -3.26 0.16
C CYS A 78 8.90 -2.19 0.64
N LEU A 79 8.47 -0.94 0.55
CA LEU A 79 9.24 0.24 0.92
C LEU A 79 8.70 0.85 2.21
N ALA A 80 9.60 1.41 3.02
CA ALA A 80 9.28 2.23 4.17
C ALA A 80 10.05 3.55 4.07
N LEU A 81 9.36 4.66 4.36
CA LEU A 81 9.97 5.99 4.36
C LEU A 81 10.38 6.34 5.77
N VAL A 82 11.65 6.68 5.95
CA VAL A 82 12.22 6.97 7.25
C VAL A 82 12.85 8.35 7.22
N ARG A 83 12.30 9.28 7.98
CA ARG A 83 12.82 10.62 8.16
C ARG A 83 13.95 10.66 9.17
N VAL A 84 14.98 11.43 8.86
CA VAL A 84 16.05 11.80 9.77
C VAL A 84 15.67 13.10 10.47
N LEU A 85 15.53 13.04 11.80
CA LEU A 85 15.18 14.19 12.62
C LEU A 85 16.41 15.07 12.92
N GLU A 86 16.19 16.33 13.29
CA GLU A 86 17.27 17.27 13.63
C GLU A 86 18.17 16.77 14.76
N ASP A 87 17.60 16.05 15.74
CA ASP A 87 18.34 15.46 16.84
C ASP A 87 19.22 14.28 16.41
N GLY A 88 19.08 13.82 15.16
CA GLY A 88 19.73 12.63 14.59
C GLY A 88 18.95 11.33 14.83
N GLY A 89 17.74 11.40 15.39
CA GLY A 89 16.81 10.28 15.49
C GLY A 89 16.15 9.94 14.15
N LEU A 90 15.32 8.90 14.16
CA LEU A 90 14.53 8.47 13.02
C LEU A 90 13.04 8.48 13.34
N ALA A 91 12.22 8.88 12.38
CA ALA A 91 10.77 8.71 12.42
C ALA A 91 10.31 7.98 11.16
N GLU A 92 9.45 6.97 11.30
CA GLU A 92 8.77 6.39 10.14
C GLU A 92 7.68 7.36 9.67
N VAL A 93 7.75 7.73 8.39
CA VAL A 93 6.80 8.65 7.74
C VAL A 93 6.09 7.98 6.56
N THR A 94 6.10 6.65 6.51
CA THR A 94 5.28 5.86 5.57
C THR A 94 3.80 6.27 5.71
N PRO A 95 3.03 6.46 4.61
CA PRO A 95 1.60 6.75 4.69
C PRO A 95 0.85 5.64 5.46
N GLU A 96 -0.23 6.00 6.14
CA GLU A 96 -1.11 5.01 6.78
C GLU A 96 -1.87 4.22 5.70
N LEU A 97 -1.64 2.90 5.65
CA LEU A 97 -2.16 2.05 4.57
C LEU A 97 -3.34 1.17 5.00
N ARG A 98 -3.62 1.01 6.30
CA ARG A 98 -4.65 0.05 6.79
C ARG A 98 -6.03 0.29 6.18
N ALA A 99 -6.39 1.55 5.94
CA ALA A 99 -7.67 1.91 5.36
C ALA A 99 -7.88 1.41 3.91
N LEU A 100 -6.80 1.03 3.20
CA LEU A 100 -6.91 0.53 1.83
C LEU A 100 -7.52 -0.88 1.75
N GLY A 101 -7.49 -1.65 2.84
CA GLY A 101 -7.89 -3.06 2.87
C GLY A 101 -6.88 -3.97 2.14
N GLY A 102 -7.12 -5.28 2.16
CA GLY A 102 -6.20 -6.27 1.60
C GLY A 102 -4.79 -6.19 2.19
N GLU A 103 -3.77 -6.47 1.38
CA GLU A 103 -2.35 -6.40 1.75
C GLU A 103 -1.69 -5.21 1.04
N PRO A 104 -1.78 -3.98 1.57
CA PRO A 104 -1.14 -2.83 0.97
C PRO A 104 0.34 -2.75 1.37
N CYS A 105 1.19 -2.32 0.44
CA CYS A 105 2.52 -1.83 0.77
C CYS A 105 3.03 -0.88 -0.30
N LEU A 106 3.96 -0.01 0.05
CA LEU A 106 4.61 0.88 -0.91
C LEU A 106 5.55 0.10 -1.82
N GLU A 107 5.47 0.30 -3.12
CA GLU A 107 6.28 -0.44 -4.10
C GLU A 107 7.07 0.46 -5.04
N ALA A 108 6.68 1.72 -5.18
CA ALA A 108 7.35 2.64 -6.07
C ALA A 108 7.35 4.07 -5.55
N LEU A 109 8.35 4.81 -5.99
CA LEU A 109 8.37 6.27 -5.99
C LEU A 109 8.46 6.73 -7.44
N SER A 110 7.60 7.65 -7.83
CA SER A 110 7.59 8.19 -9.18
C SER A 110 7.04 9.61 -9.16
N ASP A 111 7.65 10.50 -9.93
CA ASP A 111 7.04 11.78 -10.29
C ASP A 111 6.03 11.51 -11.42
N LEU A 112 4.77 11.29 -11.05
CA LEU A 112 3.72 10.80 -11.95
C LEU A 112 3.14 11.89 -12.86
N ASP A 113 3.33 13.17 -12.51
CA ASP A 113 2.87 14.29 -13.33
C ASP A 113 3.95 15.28 -13.74
N ALA A 114 5.21 14.91 -13.55
CA ALA A 114 6.39 15.66 -13.97
C ALA A 114 6.48 17.05 -13.32
N ASP A 115 6.01 17.18 -12.07
CA ASP A 115 6.09 18.43 -11.29
C ASP A 115 7.41 18.58 -10.51
N GLY A 116 8.27 17.56 -10.58
CA GLY A 116 9.55 17.49 -9.90
C GLY A 116 9.48 16.96 -8.46
N ARG A 117 8.28 16.64 -7.95
CA ARG A 117 8.09 15.99 -6.64
C ARG A 117 7.68 14.54 -6.85
N PHE A 118 8.17 13.67 -5.98
CA PHE A 118 7.86 12.25 -6.07
C PHE A 118 6.55 11.95 -5.35
N GLU A 119 5.66 11.21 -6.01
CA GLU A 119 4.61 10.47 -5.34
C GLU A 119 5.11 9.11 -4.88
N VAL A 120 4.51 8.60 -3.81
CA VAL A 120 4.67 7.20 -3.40
C VAL A 120 3.46 6.40 -3.85
N VAL A 121 3.70 5.21 -4.38
CA VAL A 121 2.65 4.32 -4.87
C VAL A 121 2.53 3.13 -3.93
N ALA A 122 1.41 3.08 -3.20
CA ALA A 122 0.99 1.88 -2.51
C ALA A 122 0.32 0.95 -3.52
N VAL A 123 0.59 -0.34 -3.46
CA VAL A 123 -0.17 -1.35 -4.21
C VAL A 123 -0.90 -2.22 -3.22
N THR A 124 -2.21 -2.27 -3.31
CA THR A 124 -3.03 -3.22 -2.56
C THR A 124 -3.14 -4.52 -3.34
N ARG A 125 -2.82 -5.65 -2.71
CA ARG A 125 -3.09 -6.99 -3.24
C ARG A 125 -4.19 -7.65 -2.44
N PHE A 126 -5.09 -8.35 -3.13
CA PHE A 126 -6.20 -9.07 -2.52
C PHE A 126 -5.90 -10.58 -2.56
N GLY A 127 -4.96 -11.04 -1.73
CA GLY A 127 -4.53 -12.44 -1.69
C GLY A 127 -5.67 -13.43 -1.46
N ALA A 128 -6.60 -13.08 -0.56
CA ALA A 128 -7.81 -13.86 -0.30
C ALA A 128 -8.72 -14.05 -1.53
N LEU A 129 -8.60 -13.18 -2.55
CA LEU A 129 -9.35 -13.22 -3.81
C LEU A 129 -8.49 -13.69 -4.99
N ALA A 130 -7.35 -14.34 -4.73
CA ALA A 130 -6.51 -14.84 -5.81
C ALA A 130 -7.15 -16.05 -6.53
N TRP A 131 -7.15 -15.99 -7.86
CA TRP A 131 -7.38 -17.15 -8.72
C TRP A 131 -6.24 -17.22 -9.75
N GLY A 132 -5.17 -17.93 -9.39
CA GLY A 132 -3.90 -17.92 -10.11
C GLY A 132 -3.02 -16.74 -9.73
N SER A 133 -3.50 -15.51 -9.94
CA SER A 133 -2.80 -14.28 -9.53
C SER A 133 -3.72 -13.39 -8.70
N ALA A 134 -3.19 -12.79 -7.63
CA ALA A 134 -3.93 -11.87 -6.78
C ALA A 134 -4.34 -10.60 -7.56
N PRO A 135 -5.62 -10.16 -7.46
CA PRO A 135 -6.03 -8.83 -7.90
C PRO A 135 -5.18 -7.75 -7.24
N ARG A 136 -4.80 -6.72 -7.99
CA ARG A 136 -4.00 -5.60 -7.47
C ARG A 136 -4.45 -4.23 -7.95
N VAL A 137 -4.43 -3.25 -7.04
CA VAL A 137 -4.78 -1.85 -7.35
C VAL A 137 -3.73 -0.90 -6.77
N PRO A 138 -3.14 -0.02 -7.59
CA PRO A 138 -2.29 1.04 -7.10
C PRO A 138 -3.12 2.19 -6.52
N VAL A 139 -2.62 2.76 -5.42
CA VAL A 139 -3.12 3.99 -4.78
C VAL A 139 -1.94 4.92 -4.61
N VAL A 140 -2.08 6.12 -5.12
CA VAL A 140 -1.03 7.14 -5.12
C VAL A 140 -1.18 8.01 -3.88
N PHE A 141 -0.07 8.31 -3.23
CA PHE A 141 0.00 9.28 -2.16
C PHE A 141 0.93 10.42 -2.55
N VAL A 142 0.52 11.63 -2.21
CA VAL A 142 1.27 12.86 -2.44
C VAL A 142 1.74 13.42 -1.11
N PRO A 143 2.88 14.13 -1.06
CA PRO A 143 3.25 14.87 0.12
C PRO A 143 2.17 15.94 0.39
N PHE A 144 1.67 16.01 1.63
CA PHE A 144 0.78 17.09 2.04
C PHE A 144 1.58 18.39 2.03
N PRO A 145 1.16 19.42 1.28
CA PRO A 145 1.90 20.67 1.26
C PRO A 145 1.93 21.24 2.68
N ASN A 146 3.08 21.78 3.09
CA ASN A 146 3.23 22.63 4.27
C ASN A 146 2.42 23.94 4.12
N GLU A 147 1.11 23.86 3.94
CA GLU A 147 0.27 24.97 4.37
C GLU A 147 0.24 24.90 5.88
N ALA A 148 0.94 25.85 6.50
CA ALA A 148 1.07 26.05 7.93
C ALA A 148 -0.31 26.07 8.61
N THR A 149 -0.87 24.89 8.85
CA THR A 149 -1.97 24.70 9.77
C THR A 149 -1.33 24.75 11.14
N GLU A 150 -1.45 25.91 11.81
CA GLU A 150 -1.09 26.07 13.21
C GLU A 150 -1.64 24.88 14.00
N GLY A 151 -0.74 24.06 14.55
CA GLY A 151 -1.08 22.88 15.35
C GLY A 151 -0.95 21.52 14.65
N ALA A 152 -0.58 21.46 13.37
CA ALA A 152 -0.20 20.19 12.74
C ALA A 152 1.13 19.68 13.32
N VAL A 153 1.18 18.41 13.73
CA VAL A 153 2.39 17.75 14.21
C VAL A 153 3.47 17.86 13.11
N PRO A 154 4.69 18.36 13.41
CA PRO A 154 5.80 18.36 12.45
C PRO A 154 6.11 16.94 12.02
N GLY A 155 6.02 16.67 10.72
CA GLY A 155 6.13 15.31 10.17
C GLY A 155 5.24 15.18 8.94
N ALA A 156 5.83 15.14 7.75
CA ALA A 156 5.06 15.10 6.51
C ALA A 156 4.03 13.97 6.53
N ARG A 157 2.78 14.36 6.34
CA ARG A 157 1.67 13.43 6.18
C ARG A 157 1.55 13.16 4.70
N TRP A 158 1.90 11.96 4.27
CA TRP A 158 1.52 11.53 2.94
C TRP A 158 0.01 11.35 2.92
N GLN A 159 -0.66 12.00 1.98
CA GLN A 159 -2.11 11.88 1.82
C GLN A 159 -2.44 11.14 0.53
N ALA A 160 -3.51 10.36 0.54
CA ALA A 160 -4.02 9.76 -0.68
C ALA A 160 -4.31 10.87 -1.70
N LEU A 161 -3.92 10.65 -2.95
CA LEU A 161 -4.17 11.56 -4.05
C LEU A 161 -5.67 11.86 -4.13
N SER A 162 -6.04 13.14 -4.23
CA SER A 162 -7.42 13.60 -4.22
C SER A 162 -7.71 14.60 -5.36
N GLY A 163 -8.98 15.02 -5.50
CA GLY A 163 -9.43 15.99 -6.49
C GLY A 163 -9.26 15.54 -7.95
N ASP A 164 -9.06 16.50 -8.85
CA ASP A 164 -8.96 16.25 -10.31
C ASP A 164 -7.78 15.36 -10.70
N ARG A 165 -6.68 15.40 -9.94
CA ARG A 165 -5.53 14.50 -10.16
C ARG A 165 -5.93 13.04 -9.88
N ALA A 166 -6.59 12.78 -8.76
CA ALA A 166 -7.10 11.45 -8.42
C ALA A 166 -8.11 10.95 -9.45
N THR A 167 -9.06 11.80 -9.83
CA THR A 167 -10.06 11.48 -10.85
C THR A 167 -9.40 11.05 -12.15
N ARG A 168 -8.42 11.81 -12.66
CA ARG A 168 -7.69 11.45 -13.89
C ARG A 168 -6.88 10.17 -13.73
N PHE A 169 -6.25 9.96 -12.58
CA PHE A 169 -5.50 8.73 -12.29
C PHE A 169 -6.41 7.50 -12.34
N PHE A 170 -7.48 7.48 -11.55
CA PHE A 170 -8.38 6.33 -11.50
C PHE A 170 -9.15 6.11 -12.80
N GLN A 171 -9.45 7.17 -13.58
CA GLN A 171 -10.01 7.01 -14.92
C GLN A 171 -9.06 6.26 -15.87
N ARG A 172 -7.76 6.54 -15.83
CA ARG A 172 -6.77 5.79 -16.63
C ARG A 172 -6.67 4.34 -16.18
N GLU A 173 -6.50 4.11 -14.87
CA GLU A 173 -6.42 2.76 -14.30
C GLU A 173 -7.67 1.91 -14.65
N ARG A 174 -8.85 2.54 -14.62
CA ARG A 174 -10.11 1.91 -15.00
C ARG A 174 -10.16 1.60 -16.50
N ALA A 175 -9.83 2.57 -17.36
CA ALA A 175 -9.88 2.39 -18.81
C ALA A 175 -8.96 1.24 -19.29
N GLU A 176 -7.76 1.14 -18.72
CA GLU A 176 -6.81 0.05 -19.01
C GLU A 176 -7.38 -1.32 -18.63
N ARG A 177 -7.97 -1.44 -17.43
CA ARG A 177 -8.56 -2.70 -16.96
C ARG A 177 -9.83 -3.08 -17.71
N GLU A 178 -10.66 -2.12 -18.08
CA GLU A 178 -11.82 -2.37 -18.94
C GLU A 178 -11.40 -2.86 -20.33
N ALA A 179 -10.31 -2.33 -20.90
CA ALA A 179 -9.74 -2.83 -22.16
C ALA A 179 -9.20 -4.26 -22.01
N ALA A 180 -8.47 -4.55 -20.93
CA ALA A 180 -8.00 -5.90 -20.62
C ALA A 180 -9.18 -6.87 -20.39
N LEU A 181 -10.26 -6.41 -19.76
CA LEU A 181 -11.44 -7.23 -19.46
C LEU A 181 -12.19 -7.61 -20.73
N ARG A 182 -12.32 -6.68 -21.69
CA ARG A 182 -12.87 -6.99 -23.02
C ARG A 182 -12.07 -8.08 -23.71
N THR A 183 -10.74 -8.02 -23.63
CA THR A 183 -9.84 -9.04 -24.19
C THR A 183 -10.04 -10.39 -23.50
N ALA A 184 -10.00 -10.42 -22.16
CA ALA A 184 -10.20 -11.63 -21.38
C ALA A 184 -11.55 -12.31 -21.67
N ARG A 185 -12.62 -11.53 -21.89
CA ARG A 185 -13.93 -12.06 -22.31
C ARG A 185 -13.91 -12.66 -23.70
N GLY A 186 -13.29 -11.98 -24.67
CA GLY A 186 -13.16 -12.48 -26.04
C GLY A 186 -12.42 -13.82 -26.11
N GLU A 187 -11.50 -14.04 -25.18
CA GLU A 187 -10.74 -15.29 -25.03
C GLU A 187 -11.42 -16.33 -24.13
N ALA A 188 -12.61 -16.02 -23.60
CA ALA A 188 -13.29 -16.81 -22.57
C ALA A 188 -12.42 -17.13 -21.34
N ASN A 189 -11.48 -16.23 -21.01
CA ASN A 189 -10.59 -16.33 -19.86
C ASN A 189 -11.33 -15.90 -18.58
N VAL A 190 -12.03 -16.85 -17.97
CA VAL A 190 -12.84 -16.64 -16.76
C VAL A 190 -12.00 -16.12 -15.58
N ALA A 191 -10.84 -16.71 -15.29
CA ALA A 191 -9.98 -16.28 -14.18
C ALA A 191 -9.42 -14.86 -14.39
N GLY A 192 -9.06 -14.53 -15.63
CA GLY A 192 -8.63 -13.18 -16.00
C GLY A 192 -9.74 -12.14 -15.83
N ALA A 193 -10.95 -12.46 -16.28
CA ALA A 193 -12.11 -11.59 -16.13
C ALA A 193 -12.51 -11.41 -14.65
N TYR A 194 -12.43 -12.47 -13.84
CA TYR A 194 -12.63 -12.40 -12.38
C TYR A 194 -11.67 -11.41 -11.73
N ARG A 195 -10.36 -11.59 -11.95
CA ARG A 195 -9.32 -10.73 -11.38
C ARG A 195 -9.57 -9.27 -11.73
N LEU A 196 -9.83 -8.99 -13.02
CA LEU A 196 -10.09 -7.64 -13.50
C LEU A 196 -11.38 -7.05 -12.92
N GLY A 197 -12.42 -7.87 -12.71
CA GLY A 197 -13.65 -7.47 -12.03
C GLY A 197 -13.41 -7.01 -10.59
N VAL A 198 -12.59 -7.75 -9.84
CA VAL A 198 -12.17 -7.36 -8.48
C VAL A 198 -11.36 -6.06 -8.51
N GLU A 199 -10.39 -5.93 -9.41
CA GLU A 199 -9.58 -4.71 -9.53
C GLU A 199 -10.44 -3.49 -9.88
N LEU A 200 -11.40 -3.63 -10.80
CA LEU A 200 -12.31 -2.55 -11.17
C LEU A 200 -13.24 -2.15 -10.02
N ALA A 201 -13.74 -3.11 -9.24
CA ALA A 201 -14.53 -2.82 -8.04
C ALA A 201 -13.70 -2.09 -6.97
N ALA A 202 -12.44 -2.47 -6.77
CA ALA A 202 -11.54 -1.78 -5.83
C ALA A 202 -11.20 -0.35 -6.31
N ILE A 203 -10.98 -0.15 -7.61
CA ILE A 203 -10.82 1.19 -8.18
C ILE A 203 -12.09 2.03 -7.97
N ALA A 204 -13.28 1.46 -8.17
CA ALA A 204 -14.54 2.15 -7.92
C ALA A 204 -14.64 2.60 -6.45
N ARG A 205 -14.24 1.76 -5.50
CA ARG A 205 -14.17 2.13 -4.08
C ARG A 205 -13.25 3.33 -3.84
N HIS A 206 -12.02 3.30 -4.37
CA HIS A 206 -11.07 4.40 -4.20
C HIS A 206 -11.53 5.70 -4.88
N ALA A 207 -12.38 5.59 -5.91
CA ALA A 207 -13.07 6.71 -6.53
C ALA A 207 -14.34 7.17 -5.77
N GLY A 208 -14.64 6.59 -4.60
CA GLY A 208 -15.76 6.99 -3.74
C GLY A 208 -17.11 6.33 -4.06
N ALA A 209 -17.13 5.27 -4.87
CA ALA A 209 -18.37 4.53 -5.14
C ALA A 209 -18.87 3.78 -3.90
N ASP A 210 -20.19 3.72 -3.73
CA ASP A 210 -20.82 2.91 -2.69
C ASP A 210 -20.66 1.39 -2.95
N THR A 211 -20.99 0.59 -1.93
CA THR A 211 -20.84 -0.87 -1.97
C THR A 211 -21.66 -1.52 -3.09
N ASP A 212 -22.87 -1.04 -3.35
CA ASP A 212 -23.74 -1.60 -4.40
C ASP A 212 -23.18 -1.34 -5.80
N THR A 213 -22.63 -0.16 -6.03
CA THR A 213 -21.92 0.19 -7.28
C THR A 213 -20.69 -0.69 -7.47
N GLN A 214 -19.90 -0.92 -6.42
CA GLN A 214 -18.74 -1.81 -6.47
C GLN A 214 -19.15 -3.25 -6.83
N ILE A 215 -20.21 -3.78 -6.20
CA ILE A 215 -20.76 -5.11 -6.50
C ILE A 215 -21.28 -5.19 -7.94
N GLY A 216 -21.95 -4.14 -8.41
CA GLY A 216 -22.42 -4.02 -9.79
C GLY A 216 -21.28 -4.13 -10.79
N VAL A 217 -20.18 -3.41 -10.56
CA VAL A 217 -18.95 -3.49 -11.37
C VAL A 217 -18.39 -4.91 -11.39
N LEU A 218 -18.23 -5.54 -10.22
CA LEU A 218 -17.70 -6.90 -10.10
C LEU A 218 -18.58 -7.93 -10.85
N ARG A 219 -19.90 -7.85 -10.70
CA ARG A 219 -20.84 -8.76 -11.39
C ARG A 219 -20.82 -8.55 -12.89
N SER A 220 -20.82 -7.30 -13.33
CA SER A 220 -20.74 -6.98 -14.76
C SER A 220 -19.51 -7.60 -15.40
N ALA A 221 -18.42 -7.81 -14.65
CA ALA A 221 -17.19 -8.47 -15.12
C ALA A 221 -17.45 -9.84 -15.77
N ALA A 222 -18.46 -10.58 -15.31
CA ALA A 222 -18.85 -11.89 -15.82
C ALA A 222 -19.72 -11.86 -17.09
N ASP A 223 -20.19 -10.70 -17.53
CA ASP A 223 -21.12 -10.59 -18.65
C ASP A 223 -20.59 -11.26 -19.92
N GLY A 224 -21.40 -12.14 -20.52
CA GLY A 224 -21.05 -12.90 -21.72
C GLY A 224 -20.17 -14.13 -21.50
N LEU A 225 -19.76 -14.41 -20.26
CA LEU A 225 -19.03 -15.64 -19.92
C LEU A 225 -19.96 -16.76 -19.49
N THR A 226 -19.63 -17.99 -19.88
CA THR A 226 -20.25 -19.19 -19.30
C THR A 226 -19.49 -19.56 -18.03
N LEU A 227 -20.11 -19.36 -16.88
CA LEU A 227 -19.53 -19.70 -15.58
C LEU A 227 -19.92 -21.12 -15.18
N GLY A 228 -18.93 -21.94 -14.86
CA GLY A 228 -19.15 -23.19 -14.12
C GLY A 228 -19.40 -22.93 -12.63
N VAL A 229 -19.81 -23.97 -11.89
CA VAL A 229 -20.15 -23.86 -10.45
C VAL A 229 -19.02 -23.21 -9.64
N ALA A 230 -17.79 -23.72 -9.75
CA ALA A 230 -16.64 -23.18 -9.02
C ALA A 230 -16.33 -21.71 -9.35
N ALA A 231 -16.56 -21.29 -10.60
CA ALA A 231 -16.39 -19.89 -10.99
C ALA A 231 -17.47 -19.02 -10.33
N SER A 232 -18.73 -19.46 -10.39
CA SER A 232 -19.85 -18.75 -9.75
C SER A 232 -19.65 -18.57 -8.25
N GLU A 233 -19.18 -19.61 -7.55
CA GLU A 233 -18.84 -19.55 -6.12
C GLU A 233 -17.76 -18.50 -5.83
N ARG A 234 -16.68 -18.48 -6.61
CA ARG A 234 -15.61 -17.46 -6.47
C ARG A 234 -16.10 -16.02 -6.65
N TRP A 235 -17.05 -15.79 -7.56
CA TRP A 235 -17.68 -14.48 -7.72
C TRP A 235 -18.52 -14.10 -6.50
N LEU A 236 -19.26 -15.05 -5.93
CA LEU A 236 -20.04 -14.81 -4.72
C LEU A 236 -19.14 -14.50 -3.52
N GLU A 237 -18.04 -15.25 -3.35
CA GLU A 237 -17.03 -14.96 -2.31
C GLU A 237 -16.47 -13.54 -2.45
N ALA A 238 -16.15 -13.10 -3.67
CA ALA A 238 -15.69 -11.74 -3.91
C ALA A 238 -16.77 -10.69 -3.59
N VAL A 239 -18.04 -10.97 -3.90
CA VAL A 239 -19.15 -10.09 -3.51
C VAL A 239 -19.25 -9.97 -1.99
N GLU A 240 -19.14 -11.06 -1.24
CA GLU A 240 -19.14 -11.01 0.23
C GLU A 240 -17.92 -10.29 0.81
N TYR A 241 -16.76 -10.43 0.17
CA TYR A 241 -15.56 -9.66 0.53
C TYR A 241 -15.78 -8.15 0.36
N VAL A 242 -16.41 -7.73 -0.75
CA VAL A 242 -16.78 -6.32 -0.99
C VAL A 242 -17.81 -5.83 0.04
N ARG A 243 -18.82 -6.65 0.37
CA ARG A 243 -19.85 -6.31 1.38
C ARG A 243 -19.27 -6.03 2.76
N ARG A 244 -18.20 -6.74 3.14
CA ARG A 244 -17.46 -6.53 4.40
C ARG A 244 -16.50 -5.35 4.35
N GLY A 245 -16.51 -4.57 3.28
CA GLY A 245 -15.66 -3.39 3.14
C GLY A 245 -14.20 -3.74 2.81
N TRP A 246 -13.98 -4.79 2.01
CA TRP A 246 -12.65 -5.25 1.57
C TRP A 246 -11.78 -5.79 2.70
N ARG A 247 -12.40 -6.53 3.61
CA ARG A 247 -11.77 -7.18 4.75
C ARG A 247 -12.03 -8.67 4.72
N THR A 248 -11.08 -9.43 5.23
CA THR A 248 -11.28 -10.85 5.57
C THR A 248 -12.28 -10.98 6.72
N GLU A 249 -12.69 -12.22 7.02
CA GLU A 249 -13.63 -12.49 8.11
C GLU A 249 -13.00 -12.18 9.45
N ALA A 250 -11.79 -12.71 9.68
CA ALA A 250 -11.01 -12.44 10.87
C ALA A 250 -10.75 -10.95 11.11
N GLU A 251 -10.47 -10.17 10.05
CA GLU A 251 -10.29 -8.70 10.19
C GLU A 251 -11.61 -7.99 10.53
N ALA A 252 -12.73 -8.43 9.97
CA ALA A 252 -14.03 -7.86 10.27
C ALA A 252 -14.47 -8.17 11.71
N GLU A 253 -14.20 -9.39 12.18
CA GLU A 253 -14.46 -9.83 13.55
C GLU A 253 -13.60 -9.07 14.56
N ALA A 254 -12.28 -8.98 14.33
CA ALA A 254 -11.36 -8.24 15.21
C ALA A 254 -11.76 -6.76 15.38
N MET A 255 -12.21 -6.10 14.30
CA MET A 255 -12.71 -4.72 14.38
C MET A 255 -14.04 -4.60 15.14
N ALA A 256 -14.91 -5.60 15.06
CA ALA A 256 -16.15 -5.62 15.82
C ALA A 256 -15.87 -5.73 17.33
N GLU A 257 -14.93 -6.60 17.72
CA GLU A 257 -14.47 -6.75 19.10
C GLU A 257 -13.83 -5.44 19.63
N GLU A 258 -12.95 -4.81 18.86
CA GLU A 258 -12.34 -3.52 19.25
C GLU A 258 -13.40 -2.42 19.46
N SER A 259 -14.44 -2.39 18.63
CA SER A 259 -15.51 -1.39 18.72
C SER A 259 -16.39 -1.59 19.96
N GLU A 260 -16.63 -2.85 20.36
CA GLU A 260 -17.40 -3.19 21.57
C GLU A 260 -16.65 -2.76 22.83
N VAL A 261 -15.33 -3.00 22.89
CA VAL A 261 -14.48 -2.58 24.02
C VAL A 261 -14.45 -1.06 24.18
N VAL A 262 -14.38 -0.31 23.08
CA VAL A 262 -14.43 1.16 23.13
C VAL A 262 -15.79 1.66 23.62
N ALA A 263 -16.88 1.06 23.15
CA ALA A 263 -18.23 1.43 23.58
C ALA A 263 -18.49 1.14 25.07
N GLU A 264 -17.93 0.05 25.62
CA GLU A 264 -18.00 -0.24 27.05
C GLU A 264 -17.19 0.77 27.89
N ALA A 265 -16.01 1.18 27.43
CA ALA A 265 -15.17 2.14 28.12
C ALA A 265 -15.78 3.57 28.16
N GLU A 266 -16.47 3.99 27.10
CA GLU A 266 -17.17 5.29 27.06
C GLU A 266 -18.50 5.27 27.85
N GLY A 267 -19.07 4.09 28.09
CA GLY A 267 -20.30 3.92 28.88
C GLY A 267 -20.12 4.11 30.39
N ASP A 268 -18.96 3.71 30.94
CA ASP A 268 -18.67 3.84 32.37
C ASP A 268 -18.36 5.29 32.80
N ASP A 269 -17.75 6.10 31.92
CA ASP A 269 -17.37 7.50 32.22
C ASP A 269 -18.57 8.47 32.22
N ALA A 270 -19.76 8.01 31.80
CA ALA A 270 -20.99 8.80 31.78
C ALA A 270 -21.83 8.67 33.07
N THR A 271 -21.35 7.96 34.10
CA THR A 271 -22.11 7.69 35.34
C THR A 271 -21.53 8.25 36.65
N GLU A 272 -20.50 9.11 36.61
CA GLU A 272 -20.02 9.87 37.78
C GLU A 272 -20.46 11.34 37.82
#